data_AF-A0A2P5MLL0-F1
#
_entry.id   AF-A0A2P5MLL0-F1
#
_cell.length_a   1.000
_cell.length_b   1.000
_cell.length_c   1.000
_cell.angle_alpha   90.00
_cell.angle_beta   90.00
_cell.angle_gamma   90.00
#
_symmetry.space_group_name_H-M   'P 1'
#
loop_
_entity.id
_entity.type
_entity.pdbx_description
1 polymer ?
#
loop_
_entity_poly.entity_id
_entity_poly.type
_entity_poly.pdbx_seq_one_letter_code
_entity_poly.pdbx_strand_id
1 'polypeptide(L)' 'AQGRLLLPEKLRKLANMDKKIVLVGQLARFEIWQEETWDAKENEWLQTESADDLRELGDLNF' A
#
# COMPACT_ATOMS: atom_id res chain seq x y z
N ALA A 1 7.00 2.51 -24.79
CA ALA A 1 5.64 2.40 -24.21
C ALA A 1 5.63 3.19 -22.88
N GLN A 2 4.59 3.98 -22.58
CA GLN A 2 4.58 4.93 -21.45
C GLN A 2 4.16 4.33 -20.09
N GLY A 3 4.22 3.00 -19.91
CA GLY A 3 3.93 2.38 -18.61
C GLY A 3 2.52 2.62 -18.06
N ARG A 4 1.54 2.98 -18.92
CA ARG A 4 0.17 3.26 -18.49
C ARG A 4 -0.64 1.97 -18.43
N LEU A 5 -1.22 1.70 -17.26
CA LEU A 5 -2.18 0.62 -17.05
C LEU A 5 -3.60 1.20 -17.02
N LEU A 6 -4.53 0.58 -17.74
CA LEU A 6 -5.93 0.96 -17.69
C LEU A 6 -6.63 0.17 -16.57
N LEU A 7 -6.99 0.84 -15.48
CA LEU A 7 -7.69 0.20 -14.38
C LEU A 7 -9.19 0.03 -14.73
N PRO A 8 -9.74 -1.20 -14.66
CA PRO A 8 -11.17 -1.44 -14.85
C PRO A 8 -12.03 -0.63 -13.86
N GLU A 9 -13.15 -0.10 -14.34
CA GLU A 9 -14.06 0.73 -13.55
C GLU A 9 -14.59 0.02 -12.30
N LYS A 10 -14.80 -1.30 -12.38
CA LYS A 10 -15.24 -2.12 -11.24
C LYS A 10 -14.23 -2.09 -10.08
N LEU A 11 -12.94 -2.15 -10.38
CA LEU A 11 -11.88 -2.09 -9.35
C LEU A 11 -11.75 -0.68 -8.78
N ARG A 12 -11.91 0.34 -9.62
CA ARG A 12 -11.93 1.75 -9.20
C ARG A 12 -13.07 2.01 -8.20
N LYS A 13 -14.27 1.48 -8.49
CA LYS A 13 -15.45 1.59 -7.62
C LYS A 13 -15.29 0.80 -6.31
N LEU A 14 -14.74 -0.42 -6.38
CA LEU A 14 -14.53 -1.26 -5.20
C LEU A 14 -13.57 -0.62 -4.20
N ALA A 15 -12.48 -0.03 -4.70
CA ALA A 15 -11.47 0.64 -3.88
C ALA A 15 -11.79 2.13 -3.62
N ASN A 16 -12.98 2.60 -4.01
CA ASN A 16 -13.45 3.98 -3.88
C ASN A 16 -12.38 5.03 -4.30
N MET A 17 -11.69 4.75 -5.41
CA MET A 17 -10.55 5.54 -5.88
C MET A 17 -11.04 6.81 -6.58
N ASP A 18 -10.84 7.95 -5.94
CA ASP A 18 -11.35 9.23 -6.42
C ASP A 18 -10.27 10.03 -7.19
N LYS A 19 -9.40 10.78 -6.50
CA LYS A 19 -8.39 11.64 -7.13
C LYS A 19 -6.93 11.28 -6.86
N LYS A 20 -6.65 10.78 -5.66
CA LYS A 20 -5.29 10.48 -5.23
C LYS A 20 -5.17 9.00 -4.90
N ILE A 21 -4.17 8.39 -5.49
CA ILE A 21 -3.88 6.97 -5.33
C ILE A 21 -2.42 6.82 -4.93
N VAL A 22 -2.17 5.82 -4.08
CA VAL A 22 -0.84 5.43 -3.64
C VAL A 22 -0.54 4.07 -4.26
N LEU A 23 0.65 3.95 -4.87
CA LEU A 23 1.16 2.69 -5.37
C LEU A 23 2.20 2.17 -4.39
N VAL A 24 1.93 1.00 -3.81
CA VAL A 24 2.81 0.37 -2.83
C VAL A 24 3.40 -0.88 -3.45
N GLY A 25 4.72 -0.95 -3.53
CA GLY A 25 5.43 -2.14 -3.99
C GLY A 25 5.71 -3.09 -2.82
N GLN A 26 5.35 -4.35 -2.96
CA GLN A 26 5.70 -5.40 -2.00
C GLN A 26 6.27 -6.62 -2.72
N LEU A 27 7.61 -6.72 -2.73
CA LEU A 27 8.35 -7.79 -3.42
C LEU A 27 7.90 -7.95 -4.89
N ALA A 28 7.23 -9.07 -5.21
CA ALA A 28 6.77 -9.41 -6.55
C ALA A 28 5.34 -8.92 -6.87
N ARG A 29 4.68 -8.23 -5.93
CA ARG A 29 3.34 -7.64 -6.13
C ARG A 29 3.37 -6.14 -5.90
N PHE A 30 2.42 -5.44 -6.51
CA PHE A 30 2.15 -4.04 -6.19
C PHE A 30 0.67 -3.91 -5.84
N GLU A 31 0.39 -3.04 -4.90
CA GLU A 31 -0.96 -2.73 -4.44
C GLU A 31 -1.27 -1.28 -4.77
N ILE A 32 -2.53 -1.01 -5.10
CA ILE A 32 -3.02 0.33 -5.41
C ILE A 32 -4.07 0.67 -4.36
N TRP A 33 -3.81 1.72 -3.61
CA TRP A 33 -4.65 2.18 -2.50
C TRP A 33 -5.17 3.59 -2.77
N GLN A 34 -6.30 3.94 -2.17
CA GLN A 34 -6.74 5.32 -2.05
C GLN A 34 -5.97 5.97 -0.88
N GLU A 35 -5.56 7.24 -1.05
CA GLU A 35 -4.66 7.94 -0.10
C GLU A 35 -5.14 7.86 1.35
N GLU A 36 -6.39 8.21 1.63
CA GLU A 36 -6.94 8.22 3.00
C GLU A 36 -6.99 6.83 3.64
N THR A 37 -7.30 5.80 2.85
CA THR A 37 -7.32 4.41 3.32
C THR A 37 -5.91 3.92 3.64
N TRP A 38 -4.94 4.32 2.80
CA TRP A 38 -3.53 4.03 3.04
C TRP A 38 -3.05 4.72 4.32
N ASP A 39 -3.28 6.02 4.47
CA ASP A 39 -2.85 6.80 5.65
C ASP A 39 -3.44 6.22 6.94
N ALA A 40 -4.71 5.81 6.92
CA ALA A 40 -5.34 5.16 8.06
C ALA A 40 -4.68 3.82 8.40
N LYS A 41 -4.36 3.00 7.39
CA LYS A 41 -3.70 1.71 7.56
C LYS A 41 -2.25 1.83 8.03
N GLU A 42 -1.52 2.78 7.46
CA GLU A 42 -0.15 3.10 7.87
C GLU A 42 -0.12 3.53 9.34
N ASN A 43 -1.02 4.43 9.74
CA ASN A 43 -1.16 4.82 11.14
C ASN A 43 -1.56 3.66 12.05
N GLU A 44 -2.48 2.79 11.62
CA GLU A 44 -2.86 1.59 12.38
C GLU A 44 -1.67 0.65 12.60
N TRP A 45 -0.87 0.41 11.55
CA TRP A 45 0.33 -0.42 11.64
C TRP A 45 1.40 0.21 12.53
N LEU A 46 1.68 1.50 12.38
CA LEU A 46 2.63 2.22 13.24
C LEU A 46 2.25 2.20 14.72
N GLN A 47 0.95 2.12 15.04
CA GLN A 47 0.46 2.04 16.41
C GLN A 47 0.38 0.60 16.93
N THR A 48 0.34 -0.40 16.05
CA THR A 48 0.21 -1.83 16.40
C THR A 48 1.55 -2.55 16.42
N GLU A 49 2.51 -2.17 15.55
CA GLU A 49 3.88 -2.64 15.60
C GLU A 49 4.57 -2.00 16.80
N SER A 50 4.69 -2.79 17.86
CA SER A 50 5.69 -2.56 18.89
C SER A 50 7.04 -2.39 18.18
N ALA A 51 7.86 -1.44 18.60
CA ALA A 51 9.20 -1.20 18.01
C ALA A 51 10.16 -2.42 18.02
N ASP A 52 9.72 -3.56 18.57
CA ASP A 52 10.39 -4.86 18.54
C ASP A 52 10.18 -5.63 17.22
N ASP A 53 8.98 -5.59 16.62
CA ASP A 53 8.69 -6.37 15.39
C ASP A 53 9.43 -5.82 14.16
N LEU A 54 9.57 -4.50 14.09
CA LEU A 54 10.34 -3.81 13.04
C LEU A 54 11.86 -4.06 13.17
N ARG A 55 12.37 -4.41 14.36
CA ARG A 55 13.78 -4.80 14.55
C ARG A 55 14.05 -6.20 14.04
N GLU A 56 13.13 -7.15 14.26
CA GLU A 56 13.27 -8.51 13.72
C GLU A 56 13.28 -8.54 12.19
N LEU A 57 12.53 -7.65 11.53
CA LEU A 57 12.58 -7.52 10.06
C LEU A 57 13.90 -6.91 9.54
N GLY A 58 14.57 -6.09 10.34
CA GLY A 58 15.89 -5.53 10.02
C GLY A 58 17.04 -6.52 10.18
N ASP A 59 16.85 -7.54 11.02
CA ASP A 59 17.80 -8.65 11.23
C ASP A 59 17.65 -9.76 10.18
N LEU A 60 16.54 -9.78 9.43
CA LEU A 60 16.39 -10.60 8.23
C LEU A 60 17.14 -9.94 7.06
N ASN A 61 18.45 -10.13 7.05
CA ASN A 61 19.33 -9.76 5.94
C ASN A 61 18.96 -10.61 4.70
N PHE A 62 18.41 -9.97 3.67
CA PHE A 62 18.26 -10.54 2.32
C PHE A 62 19.60 -10.48 1.55
#